data_AF-A0A9E6VRH6-F1
#
_entry.id   AF-A0A9E6VRH6-F1
#
_cell.length_a   1.000
_cell.length_b   1.000
_cell.length_c   1.000
_cell.angle_alpha   90.00
_cell.angle_beta   90.00
_cell.angle_gamma   90.00
#
_symmetry.space_group_name_H-M   'P 1'
#
loop_
_entity.id
_entity.type
_entity.pdbx_description
1 polymer ?
#
loop_
_entity_poly.entity_id
_entity_poly.type
_entity_poly.pdbx_seq_one_letter_code
_entity_poly.pdbx_strand_id
1 'polypeptide(L)' 'MAKKNVHVVPRGKNWAVVGAGNEKATAVTNTQAEAIKIAKPIAKNQQSELVVHGTDGKIREKNSYGPDSFPPKG' A
#
# COMPACT_ATOMS: atom_id res chain seq x y z
N MET A 1 7.90 -10.04 13.67
CA MET A 1 7.16 -8.75 13.65
C MET A 1 6.28 -8.74 12.42
N ALA A 2 4.98 -8.46 12.57
CA ALA A 2 4.06 -8.42 11.42
C ALA A 2 4.51 -7.32 10.44
N LYS A 3 4.69 -7.68 9.16
CA LYS A 3 5.08 -6.70 8.12
C LYS A 3 3.97 -5.65 8.00
N LYS A 4 4.30 -4.39 8.29
CA LYS A 4 3.38 -3.23 8.28
C LYS A 4 3.10 -2.74 6.86
N ASN A 5 2.64 -3.62 5.98
CA ASN A 5 2.42 -3.28 4.57
C ASN A 5 1.17 -2.41 4.39
N VAL A 6 1.20 -1.47 3.47
CA VAL A 6 0.06 -0.61 3.16
C VAL A 6 -0.61 -1.13 1.90
N HIS A 7 -1.89 -1.44 1.98
CA HIS A 7 -2.69 -1.97 0.88
C HIS A 7 -3.64 -0.90 0.33
N VAL A 8 -3.67 -0.76 -0.99
CA VAL A 8 -4.71 -0.01 -1.72
C VAL A 8 -5.65 -1.04 -2.34
N VAL A 9 -6.84 -1.19 -1.77
CA VAL A 9 -7.83 -2.21 -2.18
C VAL A 9 -9.09 -1.57 -2.75
N PRO A 10 -9.74 -2.20 -3.76
CA PRO A 10 -11.05 -1.75 -4.21
C PRO A 10 -12.10 -1.98 -3.11
N ARG A 11 -13.01 -1.02 -2.93
CA ARG A 11 -14.13 -1.08 -1.99
C ARG A 11 -15.40 -0.60 -2.68
N GLY A 12 -16.08 -1.50 -3.40
CA GLY A 12 -17.25 -1.14 -4.22
C GLY A 12 -16.83 -0.19 -5.35
N LYS A 13 -17.37 1.03 -5.34
CA LYS A 13 -17.00 2.09 -6.31
C LYS A 13 -15.81 2.95 -5.85
N ASN A 14 -15.33 2.73 -4.63
CA ASN A 14 -14.30 3.51 -3.98
C ASN A 14 -13.01 2.70 -3.81
N TRP A 15 -12.00 3.34 -3.25
CA TRP A 15 -10.70 2.75 -2.93
C TRP A 15 -10.39 2.96 -1.47
N ALA A 16 -9.86 1.93 -0.82
CA ALA A 16 -9.50 1.99 0.59
C ALA A 16 -7.99 1.81 0.76
N VAL A 17 -7.40 2.62 1.64
CA VAL A 17 -6.03 2.47 2.11
C VAL A 17 -6.08 1.73 3.44
N VAL A 18 -5.46 0.55 3.53
CA VAL A 18 -5.48 -0.32 4.70
C VAL A 18 -4.05 -0.63 5.12
N GLY A 19 -3.66 -0.25 6.34
CA GLY A 19 -2.39 -0.71 6.92
C GLY A 19 -2.50 -2.15 7.41
N ALA A 20 -1.46 -2.95 7.23
CA ALA A 20 -1.42 -4.32 7.72
C ALA A 20 -1.52 -4.34 9.25
N GLY A 21 -2.51 -5.08 9.76
CA GLY A 21 -2.85 -5.12 11.18
C GLY A 21 -3.89 -4.09 11.63
N ASN A 22 -4.35 -3.19 10.75
CA ASN A 22 -5.50 -2.33 11.03
C ASN A 22 -6.79 -3.03 10.63
N GLU A 23 -7.76 -3.07 11.56
CA GLU A 23 -9.12 -3.53 11.28
C GLU A 23 -9.91 -2.52 10.42
N LYS A 24 -9.44 -1.26 10.36
CA LYS A 24 -10.10 -0.16 9.65
C LYS A 24 -9.23 0.39 8.54
N ALA A 25 -9.88 0.84 7.47
CA ALA A 25 -9.24 1.62 6.43
C ALA A 25 -8.75 2.96 7.02
N THR A 26 -7.49 3.29 6.77
CA THR A 26 -6.88 4.57 7.11
C THR A 26 -7.53 5.72 6.33
N ALA A 27 -7.88 5.47 5.07
CA ALA A 27 -8.57 6.43 4.21
C ALA A 27 -9.44 5.70 3.18
N VAL A 28 -10.49 6.38 2.71
CA VAL A 28 -11.31 5.94 1.58
C VAL A 28 -11.37 7.08 0.57
N THR A 29 -11.08 6.78 -0.69
CA THR A 29 -11.05 7.74 -1.79
C THR A 29 -11.97 7.29 -2.94
N ASN A 30 -12.23 8.19 -3.88
CA ASN A 30 -13.04 7.87 -5.05
C ASN A 30 -12.22 7.12 -6.11
N THR A 31 -10.94 7.46 -6.23
CA THR A 31 -10.07 6.86 -7.25
C THR A 31 -8.88 6.11 -6.64
N GLN A 32 -8.36 5.14 -7.41
CA GLN A 32 -7.15 4.40 -7.08
C GLN A 32 -5.95 5.32 -6.93
N ALA A 33 -5.85 6.31 -7.82
CA ALA A 33 -4.75 7.27 -7.84
C ALA A 33 -4.67 8.09 -6.55
N GLU A 34 -5.82 8.54 -6.02
CA GLU A 34 -5.89 9.24 -4.73
C GLU A 34 -5.47 8.33 -3.57
N ALA A 35 -5.96 7.08 -3.55
CA ALA A 35 -5.56 6.12 -2.53
C ALA A 35 -4.05 5.85 -2.55
N ILE A 36 -3.44 5.71 -3.74
CA ILE A 36 -1.99 5.55 -3.90
C ILE A 36 -1.24 6.78 -3.39
N LYS A 37 -1.71 8.00 -3.69
CA LYS A 37 -1.10 9.25 -3.20
C LYS A 37 -1.07 9.32 -1.68
N ILE A 38 -2.11 8.82 -1.00
CA ILE A 38 -2.18 8.75 0.47
C ILE A 38 -1.32 7.59 1.00
N ALA A 39 -1.34 6.43 0.34
CA ALA A 39 -0.64 5.23 0.78
C ALA A 39 0.89 5.34 0.65
N LYS A 40 1.40 6.03 -0.37
CA LYS A 40 2.85 6.25 -0.58
C LYS A 40 3.59 6.85 0.62
N PRO A 41 3.20 8.02 1.17
CA PRO A 41 3.89 8.62 2.31
C PRO A 41 3.76 7.75 3.57
N ILE A 42 2.63 7.06 3.76
CA ILE A 42 2.44 6.13 4.89
C ILE A 42 3.44 4.97 4.78
N ALA A 43 3.53 4.34 3.61
CA ALA A 43 4.42 3.21 3.39
C ALA A 43 5.90 3.61 3.56
N LYS A 44 6.28 4.79 3.07
CA LYS A 44 7.61 5.39 3.27
C LYS A 44 7.93 5.65 4.74
N ASN A 45 7.02 6.30 5.47
CA ASN A 45 7.21 6.60 6.89
C ASN A 45 7.32 5.32 7.75
N GLN A 46 6.60 4.28 7.36
CA GLN A 46 6.65 2.97 8.03
C GLN A 46 7.78 2.07 7.53
N GLN A 47 8.60 2.52 6.55
CA GLN A 47 9.64 1.73 5.89
C GLN A 47 9.11 0.35 5.45
N SER A 48 7.97 0.37 4.76
CA SER A 48 7.17 -0.82 4.46
C SER A 48 6.82 -0.92 2.97
N GLU A 49 6.16 -2.01 2.59
CA GLU A 49 5.72 -2.24 1.22
C GLU A 49 4.33 -1.62 0.98
N LEU A 50 4.18 -0.90 -0.13
CA LEU A 50 2.91 -0.49 -0.71
C LEU A 50 2.44 -1.54 -1.71
N VAL A 51 1.27 -2.12 -1.48
CA VAL A 51 0.63 -3.10 -2.36
C VAL A 51 -0.63 -2.48 -2.96
N VAL A 52 -0.67 -2.36 -4.28
CA VAL A 52 -1.81 -1.81 -5.02
C VAL A 52 -2.56 -2.94 -5.69
N HIS A 53 -3.84 -3.08 -5.36
CA HIS A 53 -4.73 -4.07 -5.96
C HIS A 53 -5.47 -3.49 -7.17
N GLY A 54 -5.78 -4.30 -8.17
CA GLY A 54 -6.68 -3.96 -9.27
C GLY A 54 -8.15 -3.98 -8.83
N THR A 55 -9.04 -3.59 -9.73
CA THR A 55 -10.51 -3.66 -9.51
C THR A 55 -11.00 -5.09 -9.32
N ASP A 56 -10.25 -6.07 -9.81
CA ASP A 56 -10.44 -7.50 -9.63
C ASP A 56 -9.89 -8.04 -8.30
N GLY A 57 -9.35 -7.16 -7.44
CA GLY A 57 -8.81 -7.50 -6.13
C GLY A 57 -7.43 -8.16 -6.16
N LYS A 58 -6.89 -8.50 -7.34
CA LYS A 58 -5.53 -9.04 -7.48
C LYS A 58 -4.50 -7.94 -7.35
N ILE A 59 -3.26 -8.32 -7.07
CA ILE A 59 -2.16 -7.36 -6.96
C ILE A 59 -1.79 -6.88 -8.36
N ARG A 60 -1.86 -5.56 -8.57
CA ARG A 60 -1.47 -4.88 -9.80
C ARG A 60 -0.05 -4.34 -9.72
N GLU A 61 0.34 -3.80 -8.56
CA GLU A 61 1.65 -3.18 -8.36
C GLU A 61 2.13 -3.38 -6.91
N LYS A 62 3.45 -3.50 -6.72
CA LYS A 62 4.10 -3.47 -5.40
C LYS A 62 5.28 -2.51 -5.43
N ASN A 63 5.39 -1.66 -4.41
CA ASN A 63 6.53 -0.79 -4.20
C ASN A 63 7.09 -1.02 -2.80
N SER A 64 8.38 -1.32 -2.68
CA SER A 64 9.03 -1.51 -1.38
C SER A 64 9.76 -0.25 -0.94
N TYR A 65 9.44 0.26 0.25
CA TYR A 65 10.11 1.42 0.85
C TYR A 65 10.92 1.07 2.10
N GLY A 66 11.06 -0.23 2.41
CA GLY A 66 11.92 -0.71 3.49
C GLY A 66 13.41 -0.60 3.16
N PRO A 67 14.29 -0.75 4.16
CA PRO A 67 15.73 -0.81 3.92
C PRO A 67 16.04 -2.00 3.02
N ASP A 68 16.37 -1.72 1.76
CA ASP A 68 16.92 -2.72 0.85
C ASP A 68 18.26 -3.18 1.43
N SER A 69 18.31 -4.42 1.92
CA SER A 69 19.52 -5.01 2.48
C SER A 69 20.47 -5.53 1.39
N PHE A 70 20.17 -5.28 0.12
CA PHE A 70 20.95 -5.75 -1.02
C PHE A 70 21.34 -4.59 -1.96
N PRO A 71 22.33 -3.75 -1.60
CA PRO A 71 22.97 -2.91 -2.60
C PRO A 71 23.54 -3.84 -3.70
N PRO A 72 23.37 -3.52 -5.00
CA PRO A 72 24.04 -4.28 -6.04
C PRO A 72 25.56 -4.20 -5.79
N LYS A 73 26.22 -5.35 -5.72
CA LYS A 73 27.68 -5.40 -5.81
C LYS A 73 28.04 -5.03 -7.24
N GLY A 74 28.58 -3.82 -7.43
CA GLY A 74 29.14 -3.34 -8.69
C GLY A 74 30.04 -2.15 -8.43
#